data_AF-A0A1Q5HPH6-F1
#
_entry.id   AF-A0A1Q5HPH6-F1
#
_cell.length_a   1.000
_cell.length_b   1.000
_cell.length_c   1.000
_cell.angle_alpha   90.00
_cell.angle_beta   90.00
_cell.angle_gamma   90.00
#
_symmetry.space_group_name_H-M   'P 1'
#
loop_
_entity.id
_entity.type
_entity.pdbx_description
1 polymer ?
#
loop_
_entity_poly.entity_id
_entity_poly.type
_entity_poly.pdbx_seq_one_letter_code
_entity_poly.pdbx_strand_id
1 'polypeptide(L)'
;MRVPNNRVATRSAAVAARSTLTTLTTAVGTAGLAAAHANPGLLAEVDQHAAGVRDSLDGDRHPLTVAALAGYAEGLREAAAEHGWTPPAEPVDWSAPDWVLTRLLAVCLLARALDPRHLA
;
A
#
# COMPACT_ATOMS: atom_id res chain seq x y z
N MET A 1 -23.36 27.12 -15.02
CA MET A 1 -22.63 26.02 -15.70
C MET A 1 -22.50 24.86 -14.71
N ARG A 2 -23.25 23.76 -14.89
CA ARG A 2 -23.27 22.64 -13.92
C ARG A 2 -22.15 21.67 -14.27
N VAL A 3 -21.24 21.40 -13.34
CA VAL A 3 -20.19 20.39 -13.53
C VAL A 3 -20.86 19.01 -13.63
N PRO A 4 -20.47 18.14 -14.59
CA PRO A 4 -21.03 16.79 -14.67
C PRO A 4 -20.73 15.99 -13.38
N ASN A 5 -21.74 15.33 -12.82
CA ASN A 5 -21.66 14.56 -11.56
C ASN A 5 -20.56 13.49 -11.57
N ASN A 6 -20.25 12.92 -12.74
CA ASN A 6 -19.19 11.90 -12.88
C ASN A 6 -17.79 12.46 -12.57
N ARG A 7 -17.48 13.70 -12.96
CA ARG A 7 -16.16 14.32 -12.72
C ARG A 7 -15.91 14.58 -11.25
N VAL A 8 -16.95 14.95 -10.52
CA VAL A 8 -16.88 15.16 -9.06
C VAL A 8 -16.64 13.82 -8.36
N ALA A 9 -17.38 12.77 -8.71
CA ALA A 9 -17.18 11.43 -8.16
C ALA A 9 -15.78 10.87 -8.43
N THR A 10 -15.26 10.98 -9.66
CA THR A 10 -13.89 10.54 -10.00
C THR A 10 -12.84 11.31 -9.21
N ARG A 11 -13.02 12.61 -9.00
CA ARG A 11 -12.10 13.42 -8.19
C ARG A 11 -12.12 13.01 -6.72
N SER A 12 -13.30 12.80 -6.15
CA SER A 12 -13.44 12.34 -4.77
C SER A 12 -12.82 10.96 -4.56
N ALA A 13 -13.01 10.02 -5.50
CA ALA A 13 -12.39 8.70 -5.45
C ALA A 13 -10.85 8.78 -5.52
N ALA A 14 -10.29 9.64 -6.37
CA ALA A 14 -8.85 9.84 -6.44
C ALA A 14 -8.26 10.45 -5.16
N VAL A 15 -8.99 11.38 -4.51
CA VAL A 15 -8.60 11.94 -3.21
C VAL A 15 -8.66 10.88 -2.11
N ALA A 16 -9.72 10.07 -2.08
CA ALA A 16 -9.87 8.98 -1.11
C ALA A 16 -8.73 7.97 -1.25
N ALA A 17 -8.44 7.50 -2.47
CA ALA A 17 -7.34 6.56 -2.72
C ALA A 17 -5.99 7.10 -2.24
N ARG A 18 -5.71 8.39 -2.49
CA ARG A 18 -4.48 9.04 -2.01
C ARG A 18 -4.46 9.12 -0.49
N SER A 19 -5.57 9.49 0.14
CA SER A 19 -5.70 9.51 1.59
C SER A 19 -5.43 8.14 2.22
N THR A 20 -6.00 7.05 1.66
CA THR A 20 -5.75 5.68 2.10
C THR A 20 -4.26 5.35 2.08
N LEU A 21 -3.57 5.62 0.98
CA LEU A 21 -2.14 5.33 0.87
C LEU A 21 -1.27 6.24 1.76
N THR A 22 -1.66 7.49 1.97
CA THR A 22 -0.99 8.38 2.93
C THR A 22 -1.12 7.83 4.35
N THR A 23 -2.33 7.44 4.78
CA THR A 23 -2.55 6.82 6.10
C THR A 23 -1.74 5.53 6.26
N LEU A 24 -1.71 4.68 5.23
CA LEU A 24 -0.90 3.46 5.25
C LEU A 24 0.60 3.77 5.35
N THR A 25 1.07 4.78 4.62
CA THR A 25 2.48 5.20 4.65
C THR A 25 2.86 5.70 6.04
N THR A 26 2.01 6.51 6.68
CA THR A 26 2.24 6.98 8.05
C THR A 26 2.28 5.83 9.04
N ALA A 27 1.33 4.89 8.96
CA ALA A 27 1.21 3.80 9.93
C ALA A 27 2.30 2.72 9.77
N VAL A 28 2.76 2.47 8.53
CA VAL A 28 3.59 1.30 8.20
C VAL A 28 4.79 1.69 7.34
N GLY A 29 4.56 2.48 6.30
CA GLY A 29 5.55 2.79 5.27
C GLY A 29 6.81 3.52 5.78
N THR A 30 6.68 4.54 6.62
CA THR A 30 7.82 5.36 7.05
C THR A 30 8.83 4.55 7.85
N ALA A 31 8.39 3.88 8.92
CA ALA A 31 9.26 3.07 9.76
C ALA A 31 9.70 1.78 9.04
N GLY A 32 8.79 1.12 8.34
CA GLY A 32 9.08 -0.15 7.66
C GLY A 32 10.08 -0.01 6.52
N LEU A 33 9.98 1.05 5.70
CA LEU A 33 10.92 1.24 4.60
C LEU A 33 12.30 1.68 5.10
N ALA A 34 12.37 2.41 6.22
CA ALA A 34 13.64 2.69 6.89
C ALA A 34 14.28 1.39 7.42
N ALA A 35 13.50 0.52 8.05
CA ALA A 35 13.97 -0.79 8.52
C ALA A 35 14.43 -1.69 7.36
N ALA A 36 13.67 -1.73 6.25
CA ALA A 36 14.04 -2.47 5.05
C ALA A 36 15.35 -1.95 4.45
N HIS A 37 15.56 -0.63 4.40
CA HIS A 37 16.82 -0.07 3.90
C HIS A 37 18.03 -0.46 4.77
N ALA A 38 17.83 -0.65 6.07
CA ALA A 38 18.88 -1.09 7.01
C ALA A 38 19.09 -2.61 7.02
N ASN A 39 18.16 -3.40 6.47
CA ASN A 39 18.21 -4.86 6.47
C ASN A 39 17.97 -5.42 5.05
N PRO A 40 19.04 -5.81 4.31
CA PRO A 40 18.92 -6.34 2.95
C PRO A 40 18.01 -7.57 2.81
N GLY A 41 17.91 -8.41 3.85
CA GLY A 41 17.00 -9.56 3.85
C GLY A 41 15.54 -9.12 3.84
N LEU A 42 15.18 -8.16 4.71
CA LEU A 42 13.84 -7.58 4.71
C LEU A 42 13.54 -6.85 3.39
N LEU A 43 14.50 -6.11 2.84
CA LEU A 43 14.32 -5.44 1.55
C LEU A 43 14.00 -6.43 0.43
N ALA A 44 14.71 -7.57 0.39
CA ALA A 44 14.45 -8.62 -0.60
C ALA A 44 13.03 -9.22 -0.46
N GLU A 45 12.55 -9.43 0.77
CA GLU A 45 11.17 -9.89 1.02
C GLU A 45 10.14 -8.84 0.57
N VAL A 46 10.38 -7.55 0.87
CA VAL A 46 9.51 -6.46 0.42
C VAL A 46 9.46 -6.38 -1.10
N ASP A 47 10.60 -6.54 -1.79
CA ASP A 47 10.66 -6.55 -3.26
C ASP A 47 9.91 -7.74 -3.87
N GLN A 48 10.04 -8.94 -3.28
CA GLN A 48 9.26 -10.12 -3.69
C GLN A 48 7.76 -9.88 -3.50
N HIS A 49 7.35 -9.32 -2.37
CA HIS A 49 5.97 -8.95 -2.13
C HIS A 49 5.51 -7.87 -3.12
N ALA A 50 6.34 -6.90 -3.46
CA ALA A 50 6.01 -5.86 -4.45
C ALA A 50 5.82 -6.44 -5.86
N ALA A 51 6.63 -7.44 -6.25
CA ALA A 51 6.41 -8.20 -7.48
C ALA A 51 5.05 -8.91 -7.44
N GLY A 52 4.76 -9.66 -6.38
CA GLY A 52 3.48 -10.36 -6.29
C GLY A 52 2.27 -9.42 -6.22
N VAL A 53 2.38 -8.19 -5.71
CA VAL A 53 1.28 -7.20 -5.74
C VAL A 53 1.01 -6.78 -7.18
N ARG A 54 2.08 -6.53 -7.96
CA ARG A 54 1.94 -6.24 -9.39
C ARG A 54 1.27 -7.40 -10.11
N ASP A 55 1.70 -8.64 -9.87
CA ASP A 55 1.09 -9.83 -10.50
C ASP A 55 -0.40 -9.98 -10.17
N SER A 56 -0.80 -9.66 -8.92
CA SER A 56 -2.21 -9.70 -8.52
C SER A 56 -3.06 -8.63 -9.21
N LEU A 57 -2.45 -7.49 -9.56
CA LEU A 57 -3.13 -6.36 -10.19
C LEU A 57 -3.01 -6.38 -11.73
N ASP A 58 -2.03 -7.09 -12.28
CA ASP A 58 -1.79 -7.22 -13.72
C ASP A 58 -2.83 -8.11 -14.44
N GLY A 59 -3.67 -8.81 -13.68
CA GLY A 59 -4.83 -9.56 -14.22
C GLY A 59 -5.74 -8.72 -15.13
N ASP A 60 -5.74 -7.40 -14.96
CA ASP A 60 -6.51 -6.46 -15.78
C ASP A 60 -5.74 -5.86 -16.97
N ARG A 61 -4.44 -6.13 -17.16
CA ARG A 61 -3.56 -5.53 -18.21
C ARG A 61 -3.51 -3.99 -18.22
N HIS A 62 -3.87 -3.35 -17.11
CA HIS A 62 -3.82 -1.91 -16.96
C HIS A 62 -2.55 -1.47 -16.21
N PRO A 63 -1.99 -0.28 -16.50
CA PRO A 63 -0.90 0.27 -15.72
C PRO A 63 -1.26 0.35 -14.23
N LEU A 64 -0.28 0.07 -13.37
CA LEU A 64 -0.44 0.21 -11.92
C LEU A 64 -0.84 1.66 -11.58
N THR A 65 -1.93 1.85 -10.82
CA THR A 65 -2.42 3.17 -10.42
C THR A 65 -2.52 3.31 -8.91
N VAL A 66 -2.54 4.56 -8.43
CA VAL A 66 -2.82 4.91 -7.01
C VAL A 66 -4.14 4.29 -6.54
N ALA A 67 -5.19 4.34 -7.39
CA ALA A 67 -6.49 3.77 -7.04
C ALA A 67 -6.44 2.24 -6.90
N ALA A 68 -5.74 1.54 -7.80
CA ALA A 68 -5.56 0.10 -7.74
C ALA A 68 -4.79 -0.33 -6.48
N LEU A 69 -3.72 0.38 -6.12
CA LEU A 69 -2.97 0.10 -4.89
C LEU A 69 -3.78 0.37 -3.61
N ALA A 70 -4.57 1.45 -3.59
CA ALA A 70 -5.43 1.76 -2.44
C ALA A 70 -6.48 0.66 -2.23
N GLY A 71 -7.19 0.27 -3.29
CA GLY A 71 -8.17 -0.82 -3.23
C GLY A 71 -7.52 -2.17 -2.87
N TYR A 72 -6.33 -2.45 -3.37
CA TYR A 72 -5.57 -3.65 -3.00
C TYR A 72 -5.26 -3.68 -1.50
N ALA A 73 -4.77 -2.57 -0.94
CA ALA A 73 -4.44 -2.48 0.49
C ALA A 73 -5.67 -2.61 1.39
N GLU A 74 -6.79 -1.98 1.01
CA GLU A 74 -8.07 -2.10 1.72
C GLU A 74 -8.56 -3.54 1.70
N GLY A 75 -8.67 -4.16 0.52
CA GLY A 75 -9.12 -5.55 0.38
C GLY A 75 -8.19 -6.55 1.08
N LEU A 76 -6.88 -6.33 1.06
CA LEU A 76 -5.92 -7.14 1.81
C LEU A 76 -6.17 -7.06 3.32
N ARG A 77 -6.40 -5.86 3.86
CA ARG A 77 -6.67 -5.67 5.30
C ARG A 77 -8.01 -6.26 5.71
N GLU A 78 -9.04 -6.08 4.89
CA GLU A 78 -10.36 -6.66 5.13
C GLU A 78 -10.28 -8.19 5.15
N ALA A 79 -9.72 -8.80 4.11
CA ALA A 79 -9.54 -10.25 4.06
C ALA A 79 -8.68 -10.77 5.22
N ALA A 80 -7.59 -10.07 5.58
CA ALA A 80 -6.76 -10.46 6.71
C ALA A 80 -7.54 -10.39 8.04
N ALA A 81 -8.32 -9.34 8.25
CA ALA A 81 -9.15 -9.16 9.45
C ALA A 81 -10.23 -10.25 9.56
N GLU A 82 -10.86 -10.63 8.45
CA GLU A 82 -11.81 -11.77 8.40
C GLU A 82 -11.16 -13.09 8.83
N HIS A 83 -9.84 -13.22 8.64
CA HIS A 83 -9.05 -14.38 9.06
C HIS A 83 -8.35 -14.19 10.41
N GLY A 84 -8.75 -13.17 11.19
CA GLY A 84 -8.28 -12.94 12.55
C GLY A 84 -6.93 -12.22 12.65
N TRP A 85 -6.41 -11.66 11.56
CA TRP A 85 -5.22 -10.82 11.62
C TRP A 85 -5.55 -9.50 12.31
N THR A 86 -4.67 -9.08 13.22
CA THR A 86 -4.71 -7.77 13.86
C THR A 86 -3.40 -7.04 13.58
N PRO A 87 -3.43 -5.73 13.26
CA PRO A 87 -2.21 -4.94 13.11
C PRO A 87 -1.33 -5.04 14.37
N PRO A 88 0.00 -5.12 14.22
CA PRO A 88 0.92 -5.14 15.36
C PRO A 88 0.80 -3.85 16.19
N ALA A 89 1.01 -3.98 17.50
CA ALA A 89 1.12 -2.83 18.38
C ALA A 89 2.41 -2.03 18.07
N GLU A 90 2.39 -0.73 18.32
CA GLU A 90 3.58 0.11 18.20
C GLU A 90 4.47 -0.02 19.46
N PRO A 91 5.82 -0.02 19.31
CA PRO A 91 6.56 -0.01 18.06
C PRO A 91 6.56 -1.39 17.37
N VAL A 92 6.47 -1.39 16.04
CA VAL A 92 6.52 -2.61 15.22
C VAL A 92 7.92 -3.21 15.23
N ASP A 93 8.02 -4.52 15.49
CA ASP A 93 9.25 -5.30 15.28
C ASP A 93 9.40 -5.67 13.80
N TRP A 94 10.40 -5.07 13.14
CA TRP A 94 10.72 -5.29 11.73
C TRP A 94 11.78 -6.39 11.51
N SER A 95 12.24 -7.07 12.55
CA SER A 95 13.20 -8.17 12.41
C SER A 95 12.58 -9.41 11.76
N ALA A 96 11.27 -9.62 11.97
CA ALA A 96 10.50 -10.72 11.39
C ALA A 96 9.01 -10.33 11.22
N PRO A 97 8.69 -9.34 10.37
CA PRO A 97 7.31 -8.92 10.16
C PRO A 97 6.49 -10.06 9.54
N ASP A 98 5.21 -10.13 9.90
CA ASP A 98 4.32 -11.11 9.28
C ASP A 98 4.08 -10.82 7.78
N TRP A 99 3.49 -11.79 7.10
CA TRP A 99 3.25 -11.73 5.66
C TRP A 99 2.34 -10.54 5.27
N VAL A 100 1.29 -10.24 6.05
CA VAL A 100 0.33 -9.16 5.75
C VAL A 100 1.01 -7.81 5.91
N LEU A 101 1.78 -7.63 6.98
CA LEU A 101 2.53 -6.41 7.23
C LEU A 101 3.60 -6.17 6.16
N THR A 102 4.32 -7.22 5.75
CA THR A 102 5.31 -7.16 4.67
C THR A 102 4.63 -6.82 3.34
N ARG A 103 3.45 -7.38 3.07
CA ARG A 103 2.65 -7.09 1.88
C ARG A 103 2.14 -5.64 1.86
N LEU A 104 1.70 -5.10 2.99
CA LEU A 104 1.31 -3.70 3.13
C LEU A 104 2.51 -2.75 2.98
N LEU A 105 3.67 -3.12 3.51
CA LEU A 105 4.91 -2.38 3.31
C LEU A 105 5.32 -2.33 1.82
N ALA A 106 5.15 -3.44 1.10
CA ALA A 106 5.36 -3.49 -0.34
C ALA A 106 4.41 -2.55 -1.10
N VAL A 107 3.15 -2.41 -0.69
CA VAL A 107 2.24 -1.41 -1.26
C VAL A 107 2.77 0.01 -1.06
N CYS A 108 3.31 0.34 0.12
CA CYS A 108 3.96 1.64 0.36
C CYS A 108 5.15 1.88 -0.57
N LEU A 109 6.00 0.86 -0.80
CA LEU A 109 7.11 0.94 -1.74
C LEU A 109 6.62 1.26 -3.17
N LEU A 110 5.59 0.55 -3.64
CA LEU A 110 4.98 0.77 -4.94
C LEU A 110 4.34 2.17 -5.06
N ALA A 111 3.64 2.60 -4.03
CA ALA A 111 2.98 3.89 -4.00
C ALA A 111 4.00 5.04 -4.11
N ARG A 112 5.13 4.95 -3.40
CA ARG A 112 6.26 5.90 -3.51
C ARG A 112 6.86 5.94 -4.91
N ALA A 113 6.92 4.81 -5.61
CA ALA A 113 7.41 4.76 -6.98
C ALA A 113 6.44 5.44 -7.97
N LEU A 114 5.12 5.41 -7.71
CA LEU A 114 4.11 6.07 -8.55
C LEU A 114 4.01 7.59 -8.30
N ASP A 115 4.21 8.04 -7.06
CA ASP A 115 4.17 9.46 -6.71
C ASP A 115 5.24 9.83 -5.67
N PRO A 116 6.50 10.06 -6.09
CA PRO A 116 7.61 10.34 -5.17
C PRO A 116 7.45 11.63 -4.37
N ARG A 117 6.54 12.52 -4.78
CA ARG A 117 6.37 13.87 -4.23
C ARG A 117 5.35 13.97 -3.10
N HIS A 118 4.58 12.90 -2.83
CA HIS A 118 3.40 12.97 -1.96
C HIS A 118 3.33 11.88 -0.87
N LEU A 119 4.39 11.08 -0.69
CA LEU A 119 4.44 9.97 0.30
C LEU A 119 5.75 9.97 1.09
N ALA A 120 6.28 11.15 1.38
CA ALA A 120 7.39 11.39 2.30
C ALA A 120 6.86 12.01 3.60
#